data_AF-A0A9N8WB52-F1
#
_entry.id   AF-A0A9N8WB52-F1
#
_cell.length_a   1.000
_cell.length_b   1.000
_cell.length_c   1.000
_cell.angle_alpha   90.00
_cell.angle_beta   90.00
_cell.angle_gamma   90.00
#
_symmetry.space_group_name_H-M   'P 1'
#
loop_
_entity.id
_entity.type
_entity.pdbx_description
1 polymer ?
#
loop_
_entity_poly.entity_id
_entity_poly.type
_entity_poly.pdbx_seq_one_letter_code
_entity_poly.pdbx_strand_id
1 'polypeptide(L)'
;MDETTEIFQDTLDEEKHFVQQLARVYDDATNKHWDNEVIIIIKNYVTLYKKTKEETLQLLLNLFPSTPTKKDAIHASLIGFWYQYIIVTQDNAFKYYKIAADLGDGFGITQLTIKQVYWFQKAAEKQFNPAVDELARLYIKSRYVNGDLHHALKLILLNKRNSVDTWRPPFVLYQIFSYF
;
A
#
# COMPACT_ATOMS: atom_id res chain seq x y z
N MET A 1 29.50 -10.33 -31.53
CA MET A 1 29.00 -9.70 -30.29
C MET A 1 30.15 -9.75 -29.31
N ASP A 2 30.41 -8.64 -28.62
CA ASP A 2 31.50 -8.50 -27.64
C ASP A 2 31.07 -9.17 -26.32
N GLU A 3 31.97 -9.93 -25.68
CA GLU A 3 31.77 -10.63 -24.40
C GLU A 3 31.23 -9.70 -23.29
N THR A 4 31.55 -8.40 -23.36
CA THR A 4 31.06 -7.39 -22.39
C THR A 4 29.54 -7.14 -22.49
N THR A 5 28.96 -7.26 -23.69
CA THR A 5 27.51 -7.11 -23.90
C THR A 5 26.74 -8.32 -23.38
N GLU A 6 27.33 -9.50 -23.46
CA GLU A 6 26.73 -10.77 -22.98
C GLU A 6 26.68 -10.80 -21.45
N ILE A 7 27.79 -10.47 -20.78
CA ILE A 7 27.86 -10.36 -19.31
C ILE A 7 26.85 -9.34 -18.78
N PHE A 8 26.70 -8.19 -19.44
CA PHE A 8 25.74 -7.16 -19.02
C PHE A 8 24.28 -7.65 -19.14
N GLN A 9 23.95 -8.32 -20.24
CA GLN A 9 22.60 -8.84 -20.46
C GLN A 9 22.24 -9.93 -19.45
N ASP A 10 23.17 -10.84 -19.17
CA ASP A 10 22.97 -11.90 -18.17
C ASP A 10 22.73 -11.32 -16.76
N THR A 11 23.52 -10.32 -16.36
CA THR A 11 23.30 -9.64 -15.07
C THR A 11 21.94 -8.94 -15.00
N LEU A 12 21.47 -8.32 -16.09
CA LEU A 12 20.17 -7.68 -16.13
C LEU A 12 19.02 -8.69 -16.02
N ASP A 13 19.15 -9.86 -16.66
CA ASP A 13 18.16 -10.92 -16.61
C ASP A 13 18.08 -11.57 -15.22
N GLU A 14 19.20 -11.73 -14.52
CA GLU A 14 19.23 -12.15 -13.12
C GLU A 14 18.52 -11.16 -12.19
N GLU A 15 18.80 -9.85 -12.33
CA GLU A 15 18.16 -8.81 -11.52
C GLU A 15 16.65 -8.75 -11.75
N LYS A 16 16.23 -8.89 -13.02
CA LYS A 16 14.83 -8.97 -13.39
C LYS A 16 14.16 -10.20 -12.81
N HIS A 17 14.83 -11.36 -12.84
CA HIS A 17 14.32 -12.59 -12.24
C HIS A 17 14.12 -12.45 -10.73
N PHE A 18 15.10 -11.86 -10.03
CA PHE A 18 15.03 -11.59 -8.59
C PHE A 18 13.82 -10.69 -8.23
N VAL A 19 13.62 -9.58 -8.94
CA VAL A 19 12.49 -8.67 -8.70
C VAL A 19 11.14 -9.33 -8.99
N GLN A 20 11.05 -10.15 -10.05
CA GLN A 20 9.82 -10.90 -10.35
C GLN A 20 9.48 -11.90 -9.25
N GLN A 21 10.47 -12.57 -8.67
CA GLN A 21 10.26 -13.49 -7.55
C GLN A 21 9.73 -12.74 -6.31
N LEU A 22 10.32 -11.58 -5.98
CA LEU A 22 9.82 -10.74 -4.88
C LEU A 22 8.37 -10.30 -5.11
N ALA A 23 8.02 -9.87 -6.32
CA ALA A 23 6.65 -9.47 -6.66
C ALA A 23 5.66 -10.63 -6.50
N ARG A 24 6.05 -11.86 -6.89
CA ARG A 24 5.23 -13.06 -6.69
C ARG A 24 5.05 -13.40 -5.22
N VAL A 25 6.13 -13.39 -4.44
CA VAL A 25 6.09 -13.64 -2.99
C VAL A 25 5.17 -12.63 -2.30
N TYR A 26 5.26 -11.36 -2.71
CA TYR A 26 4.40 -10.30 -2.21
C TYR A 26 2.93 -10.52 -2.57
N ASP A 27 2.62 -10.82 -3.84
CA ASP A 27 1.26 -11.13 -4.29
C ASP A 27 0.67 -12.34 -3.54
N ASP A 28 1.41 -13.44 -3.45
CA ASP A 28 1.00 -14.64 -2.72
C ASP A 28 0.70 -14.35 -1.25
N ALA A 29 1.53 -13.52 -0.62
CA ALA A 29 1.43 -13.25 0.80
C ALA A 29 0.32 -12.22 1.12
N THR A 30 0.05 -11.28 0.21
CA THR A 30 -1.12 -10.37 0.31
C THR A 30 -2.43 -11.11 0.08
N ASN A 31 -2.49 -12.03 -0.89
CA ASN A 31 -3.66 -12.88 -1.14
C ASN A 31 -3.96 -13.87 0.01
N LYS A 32 -2.99 -14.11 0.91
CA LYS A 32 -3.13 -14.99 2.09
C LYS A 32 -3.27 -14.23 3.42
N HIS A 33 -3.37 -12.90 3.40
CA HIS A 33 -3.53 -12.03 4.59
C HIS A 33 -2.39 -12.10 5.61
N TRP A 34 -1.13 -12.14 5.17
CA TRP A 34 0.04 -12.33 6.03
C TRP A 34 0.79 -11.01 6.35
N ASP A 35 0.13 -9.97 6.85
CA ASP A 35 0.71 -8.61 6.87
C ASP A 35 2.09 -8.49 7.56
N ASN A 36 2.33 -9.22 8.67
CA ASN A 36 3.62 -9.17 9.37
C ASN A 36 4.63 -10.20 8.83
N GLU A 37 4.16 -11.39 8.44
CA GLU A 37 5.01 -12.43 7.88
C GLU A 37 5.55 -12.05 6.49
N VAL A 38 4.80 -11.27 5.69
CA VAL A 38 5.25 -10.75 4.38
C VAL A 38 6.59 -10.03 4.52
N ILE A 39 6.71 -9.13 5.51
CA ILE A 39 7.94 -8.36 5.76
C ILE A 39 9.12 -9.30 6.00
N ILE A 40 8.91 -10.33 6.83
CA ILE A 40 9.95 -11.29 7.22
C ILE A 40 10.37 -12.13 6.01
N ILE A 41 9.41 -12.68 5.26
CA ILE A 41 9.68 -13.51 4.08
C ILE A 41 10.46 -12.72 3.03
N ILE A 42 10.02 -11.50 2.74
CA ILE A 42 10.70 -10.61 1.79
C ILE A 42 12.13 -10.28 2.25
N LYS A 43 12.33 -9.95 3.54
CA LYS A 43 13.67 -9.70 4.10
C LYS A 43 14.57 -10.94 4.02
N ASN A 44 14.02 -12.13 4.30
CA ASN A 44 14.76 -13.39 4.20
C ASN A 44 15.15 -13.67 2.74
N TYR A 45 14.26 -13.39 1.79
CA TYR A 45 14.54 -13.55 0.37
C TYR A 45 15.68 -12.61 -0.08
N VAL A 46 15.63 -11.33 0.30
CA VAL A 46 16.72 -10.37 0.06
C VAL A 46 18.05 -10.84 0.65
N THR A 47 18.01 -11.41 1.87
CA THR A 47 19.19 -11.96 2.55
C THR A 47 19.77 -13.17 1.82
N LEU A 48 18.91 -14.08 1.32
CA LEU A 48 19.32 -15.23 0.52
C LEU A 48 20.09 -14.81 -0.74
N TYR A 49 19.66 -13.71 -1.37
CA TYR A 49 20.29 -13.10 -2.54
C TYR A 49 21.39 -12.09 -2.18
N LYS A 50 21.73 -11.95 -0.89
CA LYS A 50 22.79 -11.06 -0.37
C LYS A 50 22.67 -9.60 -0.83
N LYS A 51 21.45 -9.11 -1.06
CA LYS A 51 21.19 -7.70 -1.41
C LYS A 51 20.91 -6.89 -0.15
N THR A 52 21.33 -5.63 -0.12
CA THR A 52 20.90 -4.69 0.92
C THR A 52 19.49 -4.16 0.65
N LYS A 53 18.89 -3.50 1.64
CA LYS A 53 17.55 -2.89 1.48
C LYS A 53 17.58 -1.70 0.51
N GLU A 54 18.67 -0.95 0.47
CA GLU A 54 18.90 0.17 -0.46
C GLU A 54 19.14 -0.31 -1.89
N GLU A 55 20.02 -1.30 -2.07
CA GLU A 55 20.24 -1.90 -3.40
C GLU A 55 18.94 -2.48 -3.93
N THR A 56 18.23 -3.28 -3.13
CA THR A 56 16.95 -3.85 -3.55
C THR A 56 15.96 -2.76 -3.95
N LEU A 57 15.87 -1.67 -3.19
CA LEU A 57 15.01 -0.54 -3.57
C LEU A 57 15.45 0.06 -4.91
N GLN A 58 16.74 0.28 -5.12
CA GLN A 58 17.24 0.82 -6.39
C GLN A 58 16.91 -0.10 -7.57
N LEU A 59 17.07 -1.41 -7.41
CA LEU A 59 16.65 -2.40 -8.41
C LEU A 59 15.14 -2.30 -8.70
N LEU A 60 14.31 -2.25 -7.64
CA LEU A 60 12.86 -2.12 -7.78
C LEU A 60 12.48 -0.83 -8.54
N LEU A 61 13.18 0.28 -8.30
CA LEU A 61 12.93 1.56 -8.96
C LEU A 61 13.41 1.58 -10.41
N ASN A 62 14.62 1.05 -10.69
CA ASN A 62 15.21 1.05 -12.02
C ASN A 62 14.41 0.18 -13.01
N LEU A 63 13.86 -0.93 -12.51
CA LEU A 63 13.04 -1.84 -13.32
C LEU A 63 11.57 -1.39 -13.40
N PHE A 64 11.17 -0.33 -12.68
CA PHE A 64 9.82 0.19 -12.77
C PHE A 64 9.67 1.07 -14.02
N PRO A 65 8.71 0.77 -14.91
CA PRO A 65 8.57 1.50 -16.17
C PRO A 65 8.15 2.96 -15.94
N SER A 66 8.66 3.86 -16.80
CA SER A 66 8.28 5.29 -16.79
C SER A 66 6.79 5.51 -17.08
N THR A 67 6.18 4.63 -17.87
CA THR A 67 4.74 4.60 -18.17
C THR A 67 4.15 3.26 -17.73
N PRO A 68 3.75 3.12 -16.46
CA PRO A 68 3.27 1.86 -15.92
C PRO A 68 1.86 1.53 -16.42
N THR A 69 1.59 0.23 -16.54
CA THR A 69 0.32 -0.35 -16.96
C THR A 69 -0.28 -1.18 -15.82
N LYS A 70 -1.49 -1.72 -16.03
CA LYS A 70 -2.14 -2.58 -15.01
C LYS A 70 -1.27 -3.76 -14.55
N LYS A 71 -0.35 -4.25 -15.39
CA LYS A 71 0.56 -5.36 -15.03
C LYS A 71 1.60 -4.94 -13.99
N ASP A 72 1.89 -3.65 -13.91
CA ASP A 72 2.92 -3.08 -13.02
C ASP A 72 2.32 -2.65 -11.67
N ALA A 73 1.02 -2.84 -11.47
CA ALA A 73 0.32 -2.40 -10.27
C ALA A 73 0.85 -3.09 -9.01
N ILE A 74 1.12 -4.40 -9.08
CA ILE A 74 1.75 -5.18 -8.00
C ILE A 74 3.17 -4.67 -7.72
N HIS A 75 3.95 -4.37 -8.77
CA HIS A 75 5.30 -3.82 -8.62
C HIS A 75 5.27 -2.46 -7.92
N ALA A 76 4.34 -1.58 -8.30
CA ALA A 76 4.14 -0.30 -7.63
C ALA A 76 3.74 -0.50 -6.15
N SER A 77 2.85 -1.44 -5.85
CA SER A 77 2.47 -1.78 -4.47
C SER A 77 3.63 -2.32 -3.65
N LEU A 78 4.48 -3.16 -4.25
CA LEU A 78 5.72 -3.65 -3.63
C LEU A 78 6.70 -2.51 -3.33
N ILE A 79 6.89 -1.56 -4.24
CA ILE A 79 7.73 -0.37 -3.99
C ILE A 79 7.14 0.45 -2.83
N GLY A 80 5.83 0.69 -2.85
CA GLY A 80 5.13 1.40 -1.78
C GLY A 80 5.34 0.73 -0.42
N PHE A 81 5.24 -0.60 -0.40
CA PHE A 81 5.51 -1.43 0.77
C PHE A 81 6.95 -1.32 1.26
N TRP A 82 7.92 -1.39 0.35
CA TRP A 82 9.33 -1.22 0.69
C TRP A 82 9.58 0.12 1.38
N TYR A 83 9.02 1.19 0.81
CA TYR A 83 9.12 2.51 1.40
C TYR A 83 8.43 2.60 2.75
N GLN A 84 7.26 2.02 2.94
CA GLN A 84 6.52 2.11 4.20
C GLN A 84 7.19 1.33 5.34
N TYR A 85 7.60 0.09 5.09
CA TYR A 85 7.94 -0.86 6.15
C TYR A 85 9.43 -1.19 6.25
N ILE A 86 10.22 -0.96 5.20
CA ILE A 86 11.64 -1.31 5.17
C ILE A 86 12.52 -0.06 5.26
N ILE A 87 12.24 0.92 4.42
CA ILE A 87 12.98 2.19 4.35
C ILE A 87 12.37 3.24 5.28
N VAL A 88 11.08 3.11 5.58
CA VAL A 88 10.32 3.95 6.51
C VAL A 88 10.20 5.41 6.02
N THR A 89 9.92 5.60 4.72
CA THR A 89 9.67 6.91 4.10
C THR A 89 8.23 7.01 3.58
N GLN A 90 7.42 7.78 4.31
CA GLN A 90 5.97 7.80 4.15
C GLN A 90 5.49 8.47 2.85
N ASP A 91 6.20 9.47 2.35
CA ASP A 91 5.79 10.21 1.15
C ASP A 91 6.00 9.39 -0.11
N ASN A 92 7.15 8.72 -0.21
CA ASN A 92 7.43 7.80 -1.30
C ASN A 92 6.48 6.60 -1.26
N ALA A 93 6.23 6.04 -0.08
CA ALA A 93 5.24 4.97 0.07
C ALA A 93 3.88 5.38 -0.52
N PHE A 94 3.39 6.57 -0.15
CA PHE A 94 2.11 7.10 -0.64
C PHE A 94 2.11 7.31 -2.15
N LYS A 95 3.19 7.84 -2.73
CA LYS A 95 3.34 8.01 -4.18
C LYS A 95 3.12 6.67 -4.91
N TYR A 96 3.79 5.62 -4.47
CA TYR A 96 3.73 4.32 -5.15
C TYR A 96 2.43 3.57 -4.89
N TYR A 97 1.83 3.67 -3.69
CA TYR A 97 0.47 3.15 -3.47
C TYR A 97 -0.58 3.86 -4.28
N LYS A 98 -0.43 5.18 -4.48
CA LYS A 98 -1.32 5.93 -5.38
C LYS A 98 -1.22 5.41 -6.81
N ILE A 99 0.01 5.21 -7.32
CA ILE A 99 0.22 4.64 -8.65
C ILE A 99 -0.43 3.25 -8.74
N ALA A 100 -0.21 2.37 -7.77
CA ALA A 100 -0.82 1.05 -7.75
C ALA A 100 -2.36 1.12 -7.72
N ALA A 101 -2.93 2.02 -6.91
CA ALA A 101 -4.37 2.23 -6.82
C ALA A 101 -4.97 2.74 -8.13
N ASP A 102 -4.30 3.69 -8.79
CA ASP A 102 -4.70 4.24 -10.09
C ASP A 102 -4.65 3.16 -11.20
N LEU A 103 -3.76 2.17 -11.05
CA LEU A 103 -3.66 1.00 -11.92
C LEU A 103 -4.67 -0.12 -11.57
N GLY A 104 -5.44 0.04 -10.49
CA GLY A 104 -6.50 -0.87 -10.08
C GLY A 104 -6.08 -1.96 -9.09
N ASP A 105 -4.92 -1.84 -8.46
CA ASP A 105 -4.48 -2.78 -7.42
C ASP A 105 -5.24 -2.56 -6.10
N GLY A 106 -5.92 -3.60 -5.63
CA GLY A 106 -6.75 -3.54 -4.42
C GLY A 106 -5.94 -3.28 -3.14
N PHE A 107 -4.72 -3.79 -3.07
CA PHE A 107 -3.84 -3.54 -1.93
C PHE A 107 -3.37 -2.09 -1.89
N GLY A 108 -2.94 -1.54 -3.04
CA GLY A 108 -2.59 -0.14 -3.20
C GLY A 108 -3.73 0.79 -2.77
N ILE A 109 -4.96 0.49 -3.20
CA ILE A 109 -6.17 1.21 -2.76
C ILE A 109 -6.32 1.13 -1.23
N THR A 110 -6.14 -0.05 -0.65
CA THR A 110 -6.31 -0.28 0.79
C THR A 110 -5.31 0.53 1.61
N GLN A 111 -4.02 0.44 1.29
CA GLN A 111 -2.96 1.18 2.00
C GLN A 111 -3.13 2.71 1.86
N LEU A 112 -3.47 3.16 0.64
CA LEU A 112 -3.75 4.58 0.38
C LEU A 112 -4.92 5.07 1.23
N THR A 113 -6.00 4.29 1.29
CA THR A 113 -7.24 4.67 1.97
C THR A 113 -7.09 4.68 3.49
N ILE A 114 -6.40 3.70 4.09
CA ILE A 114 -6.12 3.67 5.54
C ILE A 114 -5.39 4.96 5.96
N LYS A 115 -4.41 5.39 5.16
CA LYS A 115 -3.64 6.60 5.45
C LYS A 115 -4.45 7.89 5.25
N GLN A 116 -5.30 7.94 4.23
CA GLN A 116 -6.23 9.06 4.05
C GLN A 116 -7.19 9.19 5.24
N VAL A 117 -7.73 8.07 5.72
CA VAL A 117 -8.60 8.06 6.91
C VAL A 117 -7.89 8.61 8.13
N TYR A 118 -6.64 8.22 8.38
CA TYR A 118 -5.85 8.77 9.48
C TYR A 118 -5.73 10.30 9.43
N TRP A 119 -5.43 10.87 8.25
CA TRP A 119 -5.28 12.32 8.09
C TRP A 119 -6.60 13.07 8.17
N PHE A 120 -7.66 12.53 7.57
CA PHE A 120 -8.98 13.13 7.67
C PHE A 120 -9.55 13.05 9.09
N GLN A 121 -9.26 11.98 9.84
CA GLN A 121 -9.58 11.90 11.26
C GLN A 121 -8.90 13.04 12.03
N LYS A 122 -7.58 13.22 11.86
CA LYS A 122 -6.86 14.34 12.49
C LYS A 122 -7.38 15.71 12.10
N ALA A 123 -7.80 15.89 10.85
CA ALA A 123 -8.38 17.15 10.40
C ALA A 123 -9.78 17.38 10.99
N ALA A 124 -10.60 16.33 11.08
CA ALA A 124 -11.91 16.38 11.72
C ALA A 124 -11.81 16.67 13.23
N GLU A 125 -10.81 16.12 13.93
CA GLU A 125 -10.50 16.46 15.33
C GLU A 125 -10.19 17.95 15.50
N LYS A 126 -9.59 18.59 14.48
CA LYS A 126 -9.36 20.04 14.43
C LYS A 126 -10.56 20.83 13.89
N GLN A 127 -11.76 20.23 13.88
CA GLN A 127 -13.02 20.85 13.43
C GLN A 127 -12.99 21.30 11.96
N PHE A 128 -12.15 20.69 11.12
CA PHE A 128 -12.17 20.93 9.68
C PHE A 128 -13.31 20.12 9.05
N ASN A 129 -14.48 20.74 8.93
CA ASN A 129 -15.71 20.11 8.42
C ASN A 129 -15.54 19.32 7.11
N PRO A 130 -14.77 19.78 6.10
CA PRO A 130 -14.61 19.02 4.85
C PRO A 130 -13.95 17.65 5.03
N ALA A 131 -13.16 17.44 6.09
CA ALA A 131 -12.54 16.13 6.35
C ALA A 131 -13.56 15.07 6.76
N VAL A 132 -14.65 15.47 7.41
CA VAL A 132 -15.73 14.54 7.78
C VAL A 132 -16.45 14.05 6.52
N ASP A 133 -16.71 14.96 5.58
CA ASP A 133 -17.34 14.60 4.32
C ASP A 133 -16.47 13.63 3.52
N GLU A 134 -15.14 13.80 3.54
CA GLU A 134 -14.21 12.86 2.92
C GLU A 134 -14.21 11.49 3.62
N LEU A 135 -14.25 11.44 4.95
CA LEU A 135 -14.36 10.17 5.68
C LEU A 135 -15.62 9.40 5.30
N ALA A 136 -16.76 10.10 5.20
CA ALA A 136 -18.02 9.51 4.76
C ALA A 136 -17.92 8.99 3.32
N ARG A 137 -17.33 9.77 2.41
CA ARG A 137 -17.08 9.34 1.02
C ARG A 137 -16.21 8.10 0.94
N LEU A 138 -15.10 8.04 1.67
CA LEU A 138 -14.21 6.88 1.68
C LEU A 138 -14.91 5.63 2.22
N TYR A 139 -15.71 5.77 3.27
CA TYR A 139 -16.47 4.67 3.85
C TYR A 139 -17.55 4.12 2.89
N ILE A 140 -18.27 5.02 2.21
CA ILE A 140 -19.28 4.63 1.22
C ILE A 140 -18.58 3.97 0.03
N LYS A 141 -17.52 4.58 -0.51
CA LYS A 141 -16.77 4.05 -1.66
C LYS A 141 -16.20 2.67 -1.38
N SER A 142 -15.65 2.43 -0.18
CA SER A 142 -15.09 1.12 0.16
C SER A 142 -16.13 0.00 0.09
N ARG A 143 -17.40 0.27 0.44
CA ARG A 143 -18.50 -0.71 0.31
C ARG A 143 -18.65 -1.25 -1.11
N TYR A 144 -18.46 -0.38 -2.11
CA TYR A 144 -18.63 -0.70 -3.52
C TYR A 144 -17.34 -1.19 -4.18
N VAL A 145 -16.17 -0.88 -3.61
CA VAL A 145 -14.86 -1.22 -4.18
C VAL A 145 -14.34 -2.55 -3.65
N ASN A 146 -14.39 -2.75 -2.33
CA ASN A 146 -13.83 -3.94 -1.69
C ASN A 146 -14.45 -4.14 -0.30
N GLY A 147 -15.10 -5.29 -0.09
CA GLY A 147 -15.76 -5.63 1.17
C GLY A 147 -14.81 -5.68 2.38
N ASP A 148 -13.56 -6.10 2.19
CA ASP A 148 -12.54 -6.14 3.23
C ASP A 148 -12.07 -4.72 3.60
N LEU A 149 -11.89 -3.86 2.60
CA LEU A 149 -11.61 -2.44 2.84
C LEU A 149 -12.76 -1.78 3.62
N HIS A 150 -14.01 -2.12 3.29
CA HIS A 150 -15.17 -1.61 4.01
C HIS A 150 -15.19 -2.06 5.48
N HIS A 151 -14.91 -3.33 5.74
CA HIS A 151 -14.78 -3.87 7.10
C HIS A 151 -13.62 -3.22 7.86
N ALA A 152 -12.45 -3.10 7.24
CA ALA A 152 -11.29 -2.46 7.84
C ALA A 152 -11.58 -1.00 8.23
N LEU A 153 -12.19 -0.23 7.33
CA LEU A 153 -12.59 1.15 7.63
C LEU A 153 -13.66 1.22 8.73
N LYS A 154 -14.64 0.31 8.72
CA LYS A 154 -15.63 0.22 9.79
C LYS A 154 -14.95 0.02 11.15
N LEU A 155 -14.01 -0.91 11.26
CA LEU A 155 -13.27 -1.17 12.50
C LEU A 155 -12.42 0.02 12.94
N ILE A 156 -11.69 0.66 12.00
CA ILE A 156 -10.87 1.86 12.29
C ILE A 156 -11.73 2.99 12.84
N LEU A 157 -12.89 3.24 12.23
CA LEU A 157 -13.81 4.30 12.66
C LEU A 157 -14.51 3.96 13.99
N LEU A 158 -14.85 2.69 14.24
CA LEU A 158 -15.49 2.24 15.48
C LEU A 158 -14.53 2.16 16.68
N ASN A 159 -13.29 1.70 16.50
CA ASN A 159 -12.33 1.60 17.61
C ASN A 159 -11.99 2.96 18.23
N LYS A 160 -12.09 4.05 17.48
CA LYS A 160 -11.94 5.42 18.01
C LYS A 160 -13.15 5.92 18.80
N ARG A 161 -14.36 5.36 18.60
CA ARG A 161 -15.53 5.65 19.43
C ARG A 161 -15.34 5.18 20.88
N ASN A 162 -14.56 4.12 21.09
CA ASN A 162 -14.37 3.49 22.40
C ASN A 162 -13.13 4.01 23.17
N SER A 163 -12.36 4.94 22.60
CA SER A 163 -11.21 5.60 23.26
C SER A 163 -11.55 7.06 23.61
N VAL A 164 -12.42 7.23 24.61
CA VAL A 164 -12.60 8.40 25.51
C VAL A 164 -13.10 9.74 24.92
N ASP A 165 -14.40 9.98 25.11
CA ASP A 165 -15.11 11.20 25.60
C ASP A 165 -15.07 12.60 24.94
N THR A 166 -14.84 12.78 23.63
CA THR A 166 -15.23 14.08 22.99
C THR A 166 -15.70 14.04 21.54
N TRP A 167 -15.53 12.94 20.82
CA TRP A 167 -15.85 12.93 19.39
C TRP A 167 -17.35 12.70 19.14
N ARG A 168 -18.07 13.77 18.79
CA ARG A 168 -19.42 13.70 18.21
C ARG A 168 -19.30 13.70 16.68
N PRO A 169 -19.51 12.55 16.00
CA PRO A 169 -19.51 12.53 14.54
C PRO A 169 -20.57 13.49 14.00
N PRO A 170 -20.31 14.25 12.92
CA PRO A 170 -21.37 15.00 12.25
C PRO A 170 -22.48 14.08 11.73
N PHE A 171 -23.67 14.65 11.54
CA PHE A 171 -24.91 13.96 11.21
C PHE A 171 -24.79 12.90 10.07
N VAL A 172 -23.90 13.12 9.10
CA VAL A 172 -23.62 12.19 7.99
C VAL A 172 -23.07 10.85 8.47
N LEU A 173 -22.19 10.86 9.47
CA LEU A 173 -21.63 9.64 10.05
C LEU A 173 -22.64 8.94 10.97
N TYR A 174 -23.56 9.67 11.62
CA TYR A 174 -24.66 9.06 12.38
C TYR A 174 -25.57 8.20 11.50
N GLN A 175 -25.94 8.69 10.31
CA GLN A 175 -26.72 7.90 9.35
C GLN A 175 -25.95 6.65 8.90
N ILE A 176 -24.63 6.73 8.74
CA ILE A 176 -23.80 5.58 8.37
C ILE A 176 -23.75 4.52 9.50
N PHE A 177 -23.65 4.93 10.76
CA PHE A 177 -23.55 4.02 11.90
C PHE A 177 -24.90 3.52 12.43
N SER A 178 -26.03 4.17 12.09
CA SER A 178 -27.39 3.74 12.50
C SER A 178 -27.95 2.55 11.71
N TYR A 179 -27.27 2.11 10.65
CA TYR A 179 -27.63 0.91 9.87
C TYR A 179 -26.90 -0.36 10.31
N PHE A 180 -26.31 -0.36 11.52
CA PHE A 180 -25.68 -1.51 12.17
C PHE A 180 -26.22 -1.66 13.60
#